data_AF-A0A401FPR9-F1
#
_entry.id   AF-A0A401FPR9-F1
#
_cell.length_a   1.000
_cell.length_b   1.000
_cell.length_c   1.000
_cell.angle_alpha   90.00
_cell.angle_beta   90.00
_cell.angle_gamma   90.00
#
_symmetry.space_group_name_H-M   'P 1'
#
loop_
_entity.id
_entity.type
_entity.pdbx_description
1 polymer ?
#
loop_
_entity_poly.entity_id
_entity_poly.type
_entity_poly.pdbx_seq_one_letter_code
_entity_poly.pdbx_strand_id
1 'polypeptide(L)'
;MIKLKPAVLVSWLVVMVADAVGVMLSSMLTVGNINFMFGLGFMIVAAFLIVKSGHLFTGWRFNTKKKTDLEQENLPNQPKVNEVGSVKNQAIKLSMLTKYYLLVGGLLIVLGIGLTII
;
A
#
# COMPACT_ATOMS: atom_id res chain seq x y z
N MET A 1 -5.87 11.13 -16.15
CA MET A 1 -6.12 10.64 -14.78
C MET A 1 -6.95 9.37 -14.86
N ILE A 2 -6.37 8.21 -14.54
CA ILE A 2 -7.12 6.94 -14.50
C ILE A 2 -8.07 7.00 -13.28
N LYS A 3 -9.36 6.74 -13.50
CA LYS A 3 -10.34 6.65 -12.42
C LYS A 3 -10.15 5.31 -11.69
N LEU A 4 -10.09 5.32 -10.35
CA LEU A 4 -9.82 4.12 -9.54
C LEU A 4 -10.80 2.98 -9.79
N LYS A 5 -12.11 3.28 -9.84
CA LYS A 5 -13.16 2.27 -10.04
C LYS A 5 -13.00 1.46 -11.33
N PRO A 6 -12.91 2.07 -12.53
CA PRO A 6 -12.73 1.30 -13.76
C PRO A 6 -11.39 0.56 -13.79
N ALA A 7 -10.32 1.11 -13.22
CA ALA A 7 -9.04 0.41 -13.14
C ALA A 7 -9.14 -0.89 -12.35
N VAL A 8 -9.76 -0.85 -11.16
CA VAL A 8 -9.97 -2.06 -10.33
C VAL A 8 -10.83 -3.09 -11.07
N LEU A 9 -11.95 -2.66 -11.68
CA LEU A 9 -12.84 -3.56 -12.41
C LEU A 9 -12.16 -4.23 -13.61
N VAL A 10 -11.39 -3.47 -14.39
CA VAL A 10 -10.62 -4.02 -15.51
C VAL A 10 -9.59 -5.02 -15.01
N SER A 11 -8.85 -4.69 -13.95
CA SER A 11 -7.86 -5.61 -13.37
C SER A 11 -8.52 -6.90 -12.87
N TRP A 12 -9.67 -6.81 -12.21
CA TRP A 12 -10.42 -7.99 -11.77
C TRP A 12 -10.85 -8.87 -12.94
N LEU A 13 -11.36 -8.27 -14.02
CA LEU A 13 -11.74 -9.02 -15.22
C LEU A 13 -10.52 -9.72 -15.83
N VAL A 14 -9.39 -9.02 -15.94
CA VAL A 14 -8.14 -9.59 -16.45
C VAL A 14 -7.66 -10.76 -15.58
N VAL A 15 -7.70 -10.64 -14.24
CA VAL A 15 -7.34 -11.74 -13.34
C VAL A 15 -8.25 -12.94 -13.54
N MET A 16 -9.57 -12.75 -13.61
CA MET A 16 -10.51 -13.86 -13.80
C MET A 16 -10.30 -14.59 -15.13
N VAL A 17 -10.00 -13.86 -16.21
CA VAL A 17 -9.68 -14.46 -17.51
C VAL A 17 -8.34 -15.19 -17.46
N ALA A 18 -7.33 -14.60 -16.83
CA ALA A 18 -6.01 -15.22 -16.67
C ALA A 18 -6.09 -16.51 -15.83
N ASP A 19 -6.90 -16.51 -14.77
CA ASP A 19 -7.14 -17.69 -13.93
C ASP A 19 -7.85 -18.80 -14.70
N ALA A 20 -8.90 -18.47 -15.45
CA ALA A 20 -9.60 -19.44 -16.28
C ALA A 20 -8.66 -20.11 -17.30
N VAL A 21 -7.84 -19.31 -18.00
CA VAL A 21 -6.84 -19.83 -18.93
C VAL A 21 -5.74 -20.60 -18.20
N GLY A 22 -5.25 -20.11 -17.07
CA GLY A 22 -4.21 -20.72 -16.27
C GLY A 22 -4.60 -22.10 -15.77
N VAL A 23 -5.84 -22.27 -15.28
CA VAL A 23 -6.37 -23.56 -14.81
C VAL A 23 -6.58 -24.54 -15.97
N MET A 24 -6.82 -24.06 -17.20
CA MET A 24 -6.86 -24.95 -18.38
C MET A 24 -5.47 -25.44 -18.81
N LEU A 25 -4.43 -24.64 -18.57
CA LEU A 25 -3.05 -24.93 -18.98
C LEU A 25 -2.21 -25.58 -17.88
N SER A 26 -2.63 -25.50 -16.62
CA SER A 26 -1.86 -25.89 -15.43
C SER A 26 -2.79 -26.31 -14.29
N SER A 27 -2.24 -26.79 -13.18
CA SER A 27 -3.04 -27.21 -12.04
C SER A 27 -3.65 -26.02 -11.27
N MET A 28 -4.82 -26.23 -10.65
CA MET A 28 -5.46 -25.23 -9.78
C MET A 28 -4.52 -24.77 -8.65
N LEU A 29 -3.76 -25.69 -8.07
CA LEU A 29 -2.74 -25.39 -7.06
C LEU A 29 -1.66 -24.42 -7.58
N THR A 30 -1.18 -24.62 -8.80
CA THR A 30 -0.17 -23.74 -9.40
C THR A 30 -0.70 -22.31 -9.56
N VAL A 31 -1.89 -22.18 -10.13
CA VAL A 31 -2.54 -20.87 -10.34
C VAL A 31 -2.85 -20.18 -9.01
N GLY A 32 -3.39 -20.95 -8.05
CA GLY A 32 -3.68 -20.46 -6.70
C GLY A 32 -2.45 -19.91 -6.00
N ASN A 33 -1.33 -20.64 -6.06
CA ASN A 33 -0.05 -20.20 -5.49
C ASN A 33 0.49 -18.93 -6.16
N ILE A 34 0.41 -18.83 -7.49
CA ILE A 34 0.83 -17.63 -8.23
C ILE A 34 0.00 -16.43 -7.81
N ASN A 35 -1.33 -16.57 -7.76
CA ASN A 35 -2.23 -15.51 -7.31
C ASN A 35 -1.95 -15.09 -5.88
N PHE A 36 -1.73 -16.04 -4.98
CA PHE A 36 -1.39 -15.76 -3.59
C PHE A 36 -0.07 -14.98 -3.47
N MET A 37 0.96 -15.36 -4.24
CA MET A 37 2.25 -14.66 -4.26
C MET A 37 2.13 -13.22 -4.77
N PHE A 38 1.42 -13.00 -5.89
CA PHE A 38 1.19 -11.65 -6.40
C PHE A 38 0.33 -10.82 -5.46
N GLY A 39 -0.70 -11.42 -4.86
CA GLY A 39 -1.55 -10.80 -3.85
C GLY A 39 -0.75 -10.31 -2.64
N LEU A 40 0.13 -11.15 -2.10
CA LEU A 40 1.06 -10.76 -1.04
C LEU A 40 2.00 -9.63 -1.46
N GLY A 41 2.57 -9.69 -2.66
CA GLY A 41 3.40 -8.62 -3.21
C GLY A 41 2.67 -7.28 -3.23
N PHE A 42 1.41 -7.26 -3.67
CA PHE A 42 0.59 -6.05 -3.67
C PHE A 42 0.26 -5.56 -2.27
N MET A 43 0.02 -6.46 -1.30
CA MET A 43 -0.19 -6.08 0.10
C MET A 43 1.06 -5.42 0.70
N ILE A 44 2.25 -5.91 0.39
CA ILE A 44 3.51 -5.30 0.83
C ILE A 44 3.66 -3.89 0.25
N VAL A 45 3.41 -3.71 -1.05
CA VAL A 45 3.47 -2.39 -1.70
C VAL A 45 2.43 -1.45 -1.09
N ALA A 46 1.20 -1.92 -0.87
CA ALA A 46 0.16 -1.14 -0.21
C ALA A 46 0.59 -0.70 1.20
N ALA A 47 1.11 -1.63 2.01
CA ALA A 47 1.61 -1.32 3.35
C ALA A 47 2.71 -0.26 3.32
N PHE A 48 3.68 -0.39 2.42
CA PHE A 48 4.73 0.62 2.24
C PHE A 48 4.16 2.01 1.90
N LEU A 49 3.17 2.07 1.01
CA LEU A 49 2.51 3.32 0.64
C LEU A 49 1.70 3.92 1.81
N ILE A 50 1.05 3.10 2.62
CA ILE A 50 0.33 3.56 3.83
C ILE A 50 1.32 4.19 4.82
N VAL A 51 2.42 3.49 5.12
CA VAL A 51 3.45 3.97 6.05
C VAL A 51 4.08 5.27 5.53
N LYS A 52 4.29 5.37 4.20
CA LYS A 52 4.77 6.59 3.56
C LYS A 52 3.78 7.74 3.69
N SER A 53 2.50 7.51 3.46
CA SER A 53 1.46 8.54 3.60
C SER A 53 1.24 8.99 5.05
N GLY A 54 1.54 8.14 6.02
CA GLY A 54 1.48 8.48 7.45
C GLY A 54 2.68 9.28 7.97
N HIS A 55 3.60 9.72 7.10
CA HIS A 55 4.86 10.36 7.49
C HIS A 55 5.71 9.55 8.49
N LEU A 56 5.45 8.24 8.67
CA LEU A 56 6.18 7.40 9.61
C LEU A 56 7.66 7.23 9.20
N PHE A 57 7.98 7.44 7.92
CA PHE A 57 9.37 7.48 7.45
C PHE A 57 10.11 8.80 7.78
N THR A 58 9.41 9.89 8.12
CA THR A 58 10.06 11.19 8.36
C THR A 58 10.84 11.24 9.67
N GLY A 59 10.60 10.32 10.60
CA GLY A 59 11.37 10.18 11.84
C GLY A 59 12.46 9.11 11.82
N TRP A 60 12.43 8.17 10.86
CA TRP A 60 13.28 6.98 10.91
C TRP A 60 14.68 7.18 10.31
N ARG A 61 14.84 8.04 9.30
CA ARG A 61 16.13 8.22 8.58
C ARG A 61 16.94 9.44 9.04
N PHE A 62 16.34 10.39 9.77
CA PHE A 62 17.02 11.59 10.24
C PHE A 62 17.42 11.49 11.71
N ASN A 63 18.24 10.48 12.04
CA ASN A 63 19.01 10.49 13.29
C ASN A 63 20.24 11.40 13.14
N THR A 64 20.01 12.64 12.71
CA THR A 64 21.03 13.69 12.70
C THR A 64 20.97 14.30 14.10
N LYS A 65 22.07 14.16 14.85
CA LYS A 65 22.27 14.65 16.24
C LYS A 65 21.19 15.66 16.67
N LYS A 66 20.24 15.23 17.50
CA LYS A 66 19.28 16.16 18.10
C LYS A 66 20.07 17.27 18.77
N LYS A 67 19.95 18.49 18.26
CA LYS A 67 20.42 19.68 18.97
C LYS A 67 19.63 19.78 20.27
N THR A 68 20.27 20.22 21.34
CA THR A 68 19.65 20.43 22.65
C THR A 68 18.42 21.31 22.50
N ASP A 69 17.34 21.06 23.26
CA ASP A 69 16.06 21.77 23.12
C ASP A 69 16.22 23.31 23.14
N LEU A 70 17.20 23.82 23.90
CA LEU A 70 17.59 25.24 23.99
C LEU A 70 18.21 25.83 22.71
N GLU A 71 18.95 25.03 21.93
CA GLU A 71 19.50 25.44 20.63
C GLU A 71 18.44 25.37 19.53
N GLN A 72 17.40 24.54 19.72
CA GLN A 72 16.29 24.45 18.79
C GLN A 72 15.36 25.66 18.90
N GLU A 73 15.04 26.14 20.10
CA GLU A 73 14.16 27.31 20.33
C GLU A 73 14.72 28.63 19.79
N ASN A 74 16.04 28.76 19.66
CA ASN A 74 16.70 29.98 19.14
C ASN A 74 16.84 30.02 17.60
N LEU A 75 16.29 29.06 16.87
CA LEU A 75 16.35 29.07 15.41
C LEU A 75 15.36 30.09 14.83
N PRO A 76 15.80 31.01 13.96
CA PRO A 76 14.97 32.14 13.48
C PRO A 76 13.75 31.75 12.64
N ASN A 77 13.61 30.47 12.28
CA ASN A 77 12.54 29.94 11.43
C ASN A 77 11.90 28.69 12.05
N GLN A 78 11.57 28.69 13.34
CA GLN A 78 10.74 27.61 13.89
C GLN A 78 9.31 27.68 13.31
N PRO A 79 8.80 26.59 12.71
CA PRO A 79 7.41 26.52 12.30
C PRO A 79 6.50 26.67 13.52
N LYS A 80 5.38 27.39 13.38
CA LYS A 80 4.46 27.64 14.50
C LYS A 80 4.00 26.31 15.12
N VAL A 81 3.95 26.23 16.45
CA VAL A 81 3.57 25.01 17.19
C VAL A 81 2.26 24.40 16.69
N ASN A 82 1.28 25.25 16.35
CA ASN A 82 -0.01 24.83 15.81
C ASN A 82 0.10 24.18 14.43
N GLU A 83 1.02 24.64 13.59
CA GLU A 83 1.28 24.09 12.26
C GLU A 83 1.88 22.68 12.37
N VAL A 84 2.88 22.50 13.23
CA VAL A 84 3.54 21.21 13.46
C VAL A 84 2.58 20.19 14.09
N GLY A 85 1.74 20.64 15.04
CA GLY A 85 0.70 19.82 15.65
C GLY A 85 -0.37 19.40 14.63
N SER A 86 -0.81 20.33 13.78
CA SER A 86 -1.80 20.03 12.74
C SER A 86 -1.30 19.02 11.71
N VAL A 87 -0.02 19.11 11.30
CA VAL A 87 0.60 18.20 10.32
C VAL A 87 0.75 16.79 10.90
N LYS A 88 1.13 16.67 12.19
CA LYS A 88 1.26 15.37 12.87
C LYS A 88 -0.09 14.70 13.14
N ASN A 89 -1.15 15.46 13.35
CA ASN A 89 -2.51 14.94 13.59
C ASN A 89 -3.36 14.78 12.32
N GLN A 90 -2.80 14.96 11.11
CA GLN A 90 -3.59 14.72 9.90
C GLN A 90 -3.97 13.25 9.78
N ALA A 91 -5.23 13.00 9.44
CA ALA A 91 -5.70 11.66 9.14
C ALA A 91 -4.87 11.04 8.00
N ILE A 92 -4.49 9.77 8.15
CA ILE A 92 -3.76 9.03 7.12
C ILE A 92 -4.65 8.92 5.88
N LYS A 93 -4.36 9.72 4.86
CA LYS A 93 -5.10 9.71 3.59
C LYS A 93 -4.56 8.60 2.69
N LEU A 94 -5.37 7.59 2.44
CA LEU A 94 -5.06 6.54 1.47
C LEU A 94 -5.05 7.11 0.05
N SER A 95 -3.88 7.05 -0.61
CA SER A 95 -3.75 7.45 -2.01
C SER A 95 -4.56 6.53 -2.93
N MET A 96 -4.90 7.01 -4.13
CA MET A 96 -5.59 6.18 -5.14
C MET A 96 -4.80 4.91 -5.45
N LEU A 97 -3.46 5.00 -5.54
CA LEU A 97 -2.60 3.85 -5.77
C LEU A 97 -2.66 2.85 -4.62
N THR A 98 -2.62 3.32 -3.37
CA THR A 98 -2.74 2.46 -2.18
C THR A 98 -4.05 1.67 -2.20
N LYS A 99 -5.16 2.34 -2.51
CA LYS A 99 -6.48 1.68 -2.60
C LYS A 99 -6.52 0.65 -3.72
N TYR A 100 -5.90 0.95 -4.86
CA TYR A 100 -5.80 0.01 -5.98
C TYR A 100 -5.05 -1.28 -5.57
N TYR A 101 -3.86 -1.15 -4.99
CA TYR A 101 -3.08 -2.31 -4.54
C TYR A 101 -3.79 -3.12 -3.45
N LEU A 102 -4.48 -2.48 -2.51
CA LEU A 102 -5.29 -3.18 -1.50
C LEU A 102 -6.44 -3.97 -2.13
N LEU A 103 -7.19 -3.37 -3.06
CA LEU A 103 -8.37 -4.01 -3.66
C LEU A 103 -7.99 -5.15 -4.59
N VAL A 104 -6.98 -4.95 -5.44
CA VAL A 104 -6.53 -5.99 -6.38
C VAL A 104 -5.73 -7.07 -5.64
N GLY A 105 -4.86 -6.70 -4.71
CA GLY A 105 -4.10 -7.65 -3.89
C GLY A 105 -5.00 -8.51 -3.00
N GLY A 106 -6.00 -7.90 -2.37
CA GLY A 106 -7.01 -8.62 -1.58
C GLY A 106 -7.79 -9.64 -2.42
N LEU A 107 -8.22 -9.27 -3.64
CA LEU A 107 -8.87 -10.20 -4.55
C LEU A 107 -7.97 -11.39 -4.89
N LEU A 108 -6.72 -11.13 -5.28
CA LEU A 108 -5.75 -12.17 -5.63
C LEU A 108 -5.51 -13.16 -4.49
N ILE A 109 -5.46 -12.69 -3.24
CA ILE A 109 -5.34 -13.56 -2.07
C ILE A 109 -6.59 -14.44 -1.91
N VAL A 110 -7.78 -13.86 -2.02
CA VAL A 110 -9.04 -14.62 -1.88
C VAL A 110 -9.17 -15.68 -2.96
N LEU A 111 -8.87 -15.33 -4.22
CA LEU A 111 -8.85 -16.27 -5.34
C LEU A 111 -7.77 -17.33 -5.18
N GLY A 112 -6.57 -16.93 -4.75
CA GLY A 112 -5.47 -17.85 -4.49
C GLY A 112 -5.82 -18.91 -3.44
N ILE A 113 -6.41 -18.49 -2.31
CA ILE A 113 -6.89 -19.41 -1.27
C ILE A 113 -8.01 -20.31 -1.81
N GLY A 114 -8.98 -19.74 -2.51
CA GLY A 114 -10.10 -20.49 -3.09
C GLY A 114 -9.65 -21.59 -4.06
N LEU A 115 -8.72 -21.27 -4.95
CA LEU A 115 -8.17 -22.22 -5.93
C LEU A 115 -7.28 -23.29 -5.31
N THR A 116 -6.64 -23.01 -4.18
CA THR A 116 -5.75 -23.97 -3.49
C THR A 116 -6.51 -24.94 -2.59
N ILE A 117 -7.69 -24.54 -2.07
CA ILE A 117 -8.52 -25.39 -1.19
C ILE A 117 -9.33 -26.42 -1.99
N ILE A 118 -9.67 -26.11 -3.24
CA ILE A 118 -10.43 -26.98 -4.17
C ILE A 118 -9.49 -28.01 -4.79
#